data_AF-A0A2G2X2Q1-F1
#
_entry.id   AF-A0A2G2X2Q1-F1
#
_cell.length_a   1.000
_cell.length_b   1.000
_cell.length_c   1.000
_cell.angle_alpha   90.00
_cell.angle_beta   90.00
_cell.angle_gamma   90.00
#
_symmetry.space_group_name_H-M   'P 1'
#
loop_
_entity.id
_entity.type
_entity.pdbx_description
1 polymer ?
#
loop_
_entity_poly.entity_id
_entity_poly.type
_entity_poly.pdbx_seq_one_letter_code
_entity_poly.pdbx_strand_id
1 'polypeptide(L)'
;MTPNLPTKFIEIYSSQGTADAVRQYLWLFEEHNVLEYLILAGDHLYRMDYEKFIQAHRESDADITVAALPMDEKRASAFGLMKIDEDGRIIEFAEKPKGEQLKAMQVDTTILGLDDEKAREKPYIASMGIYVVSKDVMLNLLRERFPAANDFGSEVIPGATSIGLRVKAYLFDDYWEDIGTIEAFYNANLGITKKPVPDFSFYDRSAPIYTQPRYLPPSKMLDADITDSVIGEGCVIKSCKIHHSVIGLRSCISEEAIIEDTLLMGADYYETDADRILLYAKGSLPIGIGKNSHIKRAIIDKNARIGDNVKVGYLIYF
;
A
#
# COMPACT_ATOMS: atom_id res chain seq x y z
N MET A 1 6.95 -16.39 29.77
CA MET A 1 7.71 -16.42 28.50
C MET A 1 6.95 -17.30 27.55
N THR A 2 6.07 -16.71 26.74
CA THR A 2 5.49 -17.41 25.59
C THR A 2 6.63 -17.70 24.61
N PRO A 3 6.84 -18.96 24.17
CA PRO A 3 7.86 -19.25 23.18
C PRO A 3 7.49 -18.53 21.89
N ASN A 4 8.44 -17.81 21.29
CA ASN A 4 8.30 -17.25 19.94
C ASN A 4 8.05 -18.42 18.98
N LEU A 5 6.77 -18.66 18.64
CA LEU A 5 6.41 -19.53 17.54
C LEU A 5 6.97 -18.89 16.26
N PRO A 6 7.58 -19.67 15.35
CA PRO A 6 8.15 -19.13 14.13
C PRO A 6 7.05 -18.52 13.24
N THR A 7 7.14 -17.21 12.99
CA THR A 7 6.32 -16.53 11.98
C THR A 7 6.72 -17.03 10.60
N LYS A 8 5.77 -17.54 9.83
CA LYS A 8 5.96 -17.94 8.43
C LYS A 8 5.18 -17.00 7.52
N PHE A 9 5.86 -16.48 6.52
CA PHE A 9 5.25 -15.67 5.47
C PHE A 9 4.98 -16.57 4.26
N ILE A 10 3.75 -16.50 3.75
CA ILE A 10 3.36 -17.17 2.52
C ILE A 10 2.70 -16.13 1.64
N GLU A 11 3.27 -15.92 0.46
CA GLU A 11 2.74 -15.04 -0.56
C GLU A 11 1.84 -15.84 -1.50
N ILE A 12 0.65 -15.30 -1.78
CA ILE A 12 -0.38 -15.97 -2.60
C ILE A 12 -0.70 -15.06 -3.78
N TYR A 13 -0.73 -15.64 -4.98
CA TYR A 13 -1.22 -14.98 -6.18
C TYR A 13 -2.49 -15.70 -6.67
N SER A 14 -3.58 -14.96 -6.86
CA SER A 14 -4.83 -15.50 -7.41
C SER A 14 -5.55 -14.44 -8.22
N SER A 15 -6.23 -14.86 -9.29
CA SER A 15 -7.09 -14.03 -10.14
C SER A 15 -8.58 -14.19 -9.85
N GLN A 16 -8.97 -15.01 -8.86
CA GLN A 16 -10.38 -15.41 -8.62
C GLN A 16 -11.01 -14.81 -7.34
N GLY A 17 -10.24 -14.12 -6.48
CA GLY A 17 -10.74 -13.42 -5.29
C GLY A 17 -9.91 -13.73 -4.04
N THR A 18 -10.00 -12.88 -3.02
CA THR A 18 -9.14 -12.97 -1.82
C THR A 18 -9.43 -14.22 -0.97
N ALA A 19 -10.71 -14.61 -0.81
CA ALA A 19 -11.08 -15.81 -0.07
C ALA A 19 -10.72 -17.09 -0.83
N ASP A 20 -10.89 -17.06 -2.15
CA ASP A 20 -10.49 -18.18 -3.01
C ASP A 20 -8.97 -18.39 -2.99
N ALA A 21 -8.19 -17.30 -3.06
CA ALA A 21 -6.73 -17.34 -2.96
C ALA A 21 -6.26 -18.09 -1.70
N VAL A 22 -6.81 -17.75 -0.54
CA VAL A 22 -6.47 -18.43 0.73
C VAL A 22 -6.99 -19.87 0.73
N ARG A 23 -8.20 -20.12 0.22
CA ARG A 23 -8.79 -21.46 0.18
C ARG A 23 -7.93 -22.44 -0.62
N GLN A 24 -7.40 -22.03 -1.78
CA GLN A 24 -6.54 -22.86 -2.64
C GLN A 24 -5.30 -23.41 -1.90
N TYR A 25 -4.76 -22.62 -0.96
CA TYR A 25 -3.56 -22.98 -0.18
C TYR A 25 -3.87 -23.34 1.27
N LEU A 26 -5.15 -23.46 1.64
CA LEU A 26 -5.55 -23.68 3.03
C LEU A 26 -4.99 -24.98 3.62
N TRP A 27 -4.80 -26.00 2.78
CA TRP A 27 -4.13 -27.25 3.15
C TRP A 27 -2.69 -27.03 3.62
N LEU A 28 -1.94 -26.12 2.98
CA LEU A 28 -0.57 -25.78 3.34
C LEU A 28 -0.54 -24.99 4.66
N PHE A 29 -1.48 -24.07 4.85
CA PHE A 29 -1.57 -23.28 6.08
C PHE A 29 -1.86 -24.18 7.29
N GLU A 30 -2.74 -25.15 7.13
CA GLU A 30 -3.13 -26.09 8.18
C GLU A 30 -1.95 -26.90 8.73
N GLU A 31 -0.94 -27.21 7.90
CA GLU A 31 0.29 -27.91 8.30
C GLU A 31 1.15 -27.11 9.30
N HIS A 32 0.90 -25.81 9.47
CA HIS A 32 1.65 -24.97 10.40
C HIS A 32 1.06 -24.98 11.81
N ASN A 33 1.91 -25.21 12.81
CA ASN A 33 1.52 -25.13 14.23
C ASN A 33 1.49 -23.68 14.71
N VAL A 34 0.44 -22.96 14.32
CA VAL A 34 0.17 -21.56 14.68
C VAL A 34 -1.18 -21.44 15.35
N LEU A 35 -1.36 -20.38 16.14
CA LEU A 35 -2.63 -20.08 16.81
C LEU A 35 -3.56 -19.25 15.90
N GLU A 36 -3.00 -18.27 15.19
CA GLU A 36 -3.73 -17.35 14.34
C GLU A 36 -3.07 -17.20 12.96
N TYR A 37 -3.86 -16.76 11.99
CA TYR A 37 -3.38 -16.24 10.71
C TYR A 37 -3.55 -14.72 10.66
N LEU A 38 -2.47 -14.02 10.32
CA LEU A 38 -2.49 -12.60 9.99
C LEU A 38 -2.65 -12.47 8.46
N ILE A 39 -3.76 -11.89 8.03
CA ILE A 39 -4.10 -11.69 6.62
C ILE A 39 -3.90 -10.21 6.30
N LEU A 40 -3.07 -9.92 5.30
CA LEU A 40 -2.67 -8.57 4.91
C LEU A 40 -3.00 -8.34 3.43
N ALA A 41 -3.52 -7.16 3.12
CA ALA A 41 -3.57 -6.67 1.75
C ALA A 41 -2.16 -6.25 1.26
N GLY A 42 -1.89 -6.42 -0.04
CA GLY A 42 -0.57 -6.27 -0.63
C GLY A 42 -0.26 -4.89 -1.21
N ASP A 43 -1.24 -3.98 -1.23
CA ASP A 43 -1.24 -2.74 -2.00
C ASP A 43 -1.62 -1.51 -1.15
N HIS A 44 -1.34 -1.54 0.14
CA HIS A 44 -1.51 -0.40 1.04
C HIS A 44 -0.17 0.16 1.53
N LEU A 45 -0.06 1.48 1.64
CA LEU A 45 1.11 2.16 2.21
C LEU A 45 0.84 2.56 3.66
N TYR A 46 1.50 1.88 4.60
CA TYR A 46 1.37 2.13 6.05
C TYR A 46 2.52 1.48 6.83
N ARG A 47 2.58 1.75 8.14
CA ARG A 47 3.43 1.04 9.09
C ARG A 47 2.58 0.68 10.30
N MET A 48 2.58 -0.59 10.70
CA MET A 48 1.80 -1.07 11.84
C MET A 48 2.59 -2.09 12.65
N ASP A 49 2.53 -1.98 13.97
CA ASP A 49 2.99 -3.00 14.90
C ASP A 49 1.87 -4.04 15.09
N TYR A 50 2.00 -5.17 14.39
CA TYR A 50 1.00 -6.23 14.45
C TYR A 50 1.00 -7.00 15.77
N GLU A 51 2.02 -6.88 16.62
CA GLU A 51 2.03 -7.59 17.90
C GLU A 51 0.89 -7.09 18.79
N LYS A 52 0.67 -5.77 18.84
CA LYS A 52 -0.45 -5.15 19.57
C LYS A 52 -1.81 -5.56 19.01
N PHE A 53 -1.89 -5.68 17.69
CA PHE A 53 -3.12 -6.11 17.01
C PHE A 53 -3.47 -7.57 17.33
N ILE A 54 -2.48 -8.46 17.29
CA ILE A 54 -2.64 -9.88 17.68
C ILE A 54 -2.90 -10.00 19.18
N GLN A 55 -2.28 -9.16 20.01
CA GLN A 55 -2.54 -9.14 21.45
C GLN A 55 -4.02 -8.80 21.73
N ALA A 56 -4.57 -7.77 21.08
CA ALA A 56 -5.98 -7.41 21.22
C ALA A 56 -6.92 -8.55 20.77
N HIS A 57 -6.56 -9.28 19.70
CA HIS A 57 -7.30 -10.47 19.27
C HIS A 57 -7.39 -11.52 20.38
N ARG A 58 -6.26 -11.82 21.03
CA ARG A 58 -6.18 -12.82 22.11
C ARG A 58 -6.89 -12.38 23.39
N GLU A 59 -6.69 -11.13 23.80
CA GLU A 59 -7.26 -10.58 25.04
C GLU A 59 -8.80 -10.50 24.99
N SER A 60 -9.35 -10.29 23.79
CA SER A 60 -10.78 -10.24 23.57
C SER A 60 -11.43 -11.60 23.25
N ASP A 61 -10.64 -12.67 23.23
CA ASP A 61 -11.06 -14.03 22.80
C ASP A 61 -11.85 -13.97 21.47
N ALA A 62 -11.35 -13.14 20.54
CA ALA A 62 -12.01 -12.92 19.26
C ALA A 62 -11.79 -14.11 18.32
N ASP A 63 -12.82 -14.42 17.53
CA ASP A 63 -12.68 -15.40 16.45
C ASP A 63 -12.00 -14.74 15.24
N ILE A 64 -12.30 -13.46 15.02
CA ILE A 64 -11.70 -12.58 14.02
C ILE A 64 -11.50 -11.18 14.62
N THR A 65 -10.37 -10.54 14.33
CA THR A 65 -10.17 -9.11 14.59
C THR A 65 -9.87 -8.39 13.28
N VAL A 66 -10.57 -7.28 13.03
CA VAL A 66 -10.45 -6.46 11.82
C VAL A 66 -9.80 -5.13 12.17
N ALA A 67 -8.73 -4.76 11.48
CA ALA A 67 -8.15 -3.42 11.63
C ALA A 67 -9.10 -2.37 11.02
N ALA A 68 -9.44 -1.36 11.82
CA ALA A 68 -10.45 -0.37 11.55
C ALA A 68 -9.83 1.03 11.48
N LEU A 69 -10.04 1.70 10.35
CA LEU A 69 -9.56 3.06 10.10
C LEU A 69 -10.69 4.07 10.34
N PRO A 70 -10.53 5.08 11.21
CA PRO A 70 -11.49 6.16 11.36
C PRO A 70 -11.52 7.05 10.12
N MET A 71 -12.72 7.39 9.65
CA MET A 71 -12.90 8.16 8.42
C MET A 71 -13.94 9.27 8.57
N ASP A 72 -13.72 10.36 7.83
CA ASP A 72 -14.72 11.39 7.61
C ASP A 72 -15.80 10.93 6.61
N GLU A 73 -16.92 11.65 6.57
CA GLU A 73 -18.04 11.35 5.67
C GLU A 73 -17.65 11.41 4.17
N LYS A 74 -16.70 12.28 3.80
CA LYS A 74 -16.31 12.52 2.40
C LYS A 74 -15.66 11.28 1.80
N ARG A 75 -14.83 10.58 2.59
CA ARG A 75 -14.12 9.38 2.14
C ARG A 75 -14.87 8.08 2.43
N ALA A 76 -15.69 8.04 3.48
CA ALA A 76 -16.33 6.81 3.98
C ALA A 76 -17.08 5.99 2.91
N SER A 77 -17.79 6.65 1.98
CA SER A 77 -18.56 5.97 0.93
C SER A 77 -17.73 5.20 -0.11
N ALA A 78 -16.40 5.35 -0.10
CA ALA A 78 -15.49 4.59 -0.96
C ALA A 78 -15.06 3.24 -0.37
N PHE A 79 -15.39 2.96 0.90
CA PHE A 79 -14.91 1.80 1.65
C PHE A 79 -16.03 0.93 2.21
N GLY A 80 -15.68 -0.28 2.64
CA GLY A 80 -16.55 -1.13 3.46
C GLY A 80 -16.57 -0.64 4.90
N LEU A 81 -17.71 -0.12 5.33
CA LEU A 81 -17.91 0.43 6.68
C LEU A 81 -18.41 -0.65 7.63
N MET A 82 -18.11 -0.45 8.92
CA MET A 82 -18.51 -1.35 10.00
C MET A 82 -19.25 -0.59 11.10
N LYS A 83 -20.20 -1.24 11.76
CA LYS A 83 -20.74 -0.77 13.04
C LYS A 83 -20.28 -1.66 14.16
N ILE A 84 -20.08 -1.03 15.31
CA ILE A 84 -19.66 -1.71 16.53
C ILE A 84 -20.68 -1.49 17.66
N ASP A 85 -20.71 -2.43 18.60
CA ASP A 85 -21.35 -2.24 19.90
C ASP A 85 -20.40 -1.57 20.93
N GLU A 86 -20.86 -1.43 22.16
CA GLU A 86 -20.12 -0.79 23.28
C GLU A 86 -18.82 -1.52 23.65
N ASP A 87 -18.70 -2.81 23.32
CA ASP A 87 -17.49 -3.59 23.55
C ASP A 87 -16.53 -3.54 22.35
N GLY A 88 -16.87 -2.81 21.27
CA GLY A 88 -16.10 -2.79 20.03
C GLY A 88 -16.25 -4.06 19.18
N ARG A 89 -17.27 -4.89 19.43
CA ARG A 89 -17.62 -6.01 18.57
C ARG A 89 -18.35 -5.49 17.34
N ILE A 90 -17.95 -5.98 16.17
CA ILE A 90 -18.59 -5.62 14.91
C ILE A 90 -19.93 -6.35 14.81
N ILE A 91 -20.98 -5.58 14.54
CA ILE A 91 -22.37 -6.06 14.48
C ILE A 91 -23.01 -5.90 13.10
N GLU A 92 -22.46 -5.01 12.26
CA GLU A 92 -23.00 -4.72 10.92
C GLU A 92 -21.88 -4.32 9.97
N PHE A 93 -22.03 -4.71 8.69
CA PHE A 93 -21.15 -4.33 7.59
C PHE A 93 -21.97 -3.70 6.47
N ALA A 94 -21.44 -2.66 5.85
CA ALA A 94 -22.01 -2.08 4.64
C ALA A 94 -20.91 -1.76 3.64
N GLU A 95 -20.97 -2.36 2.45
CA GLU A 95 -20.01 -2.12 1.38
C GLU A 95 -20.37 -0.84 0.61
N LYS A 96 -19.47 0.15 0.64
CA LYS A 96 -19.59 1.44 -0.08
C LYS A 96 -20.97 2.11 0.07
N PRO A 97 -21.46 2.29 1.32
CA PRO A 97 -22.81 2.78 1.57
C PRO A 97 -22.94 4.25 1.15
N LYS A 98 -24.15 4.64 0.75
CA LYS A 98 -24.48 6.00 0.29
C LYS A 98 -25.79 6.49 0.90
N GLY A 99 -25.96 7.81 0.93
CA GLY A 99 -27.21 8.44 1.39
C GLY A 99 -27.57 8.06 2.82
N GLU A 100 -28.81 7.64 3.05
CA GLU A 100 -29.29 7.27 4.39
C GLU A 100 -28.58 6.04 4.96
N GLN A 101 -28.13 5.10 4.11
CA GLN A 101 -27.36 3.96 4.57
C GLN A 101 -25.99 4.40 5.11
N LEU A 102 -25.34 5.38 4.47
CA LEU A 102 -24.09 5.94 4.98
C LEU A 102 -24.31 6.58 6.35
N LYS A 103 -25.35 7.39 6.53
CA LYS A 103 -25.67 8.00 7.84
C LYS A 103 -25.93 6.96 8.92
N ALA A 104 -26.60 5.87 8.59
CA ALA A 104 -26.90 4.78 9.53
C ALA A 104 -25.65 4.02 10.01
N MET A 105 -24.53 4.11 9.28
CA MET A 105 -23.24 3.50 9.61
C MET A 105 -22.35 4.38 10.51
N GLN A 106 -22.83 5.54 10.97
CA GLN A 106 -22.11 6.31 11.97
C GLN A 106 -21.96 5.53 13.27
N VAL A 107 -20.80 5.66 13.90
CA VAL A 107 -20.44 5.06 15.19
C VAL A 107 -19.78 6.09 16.08
N ASP A 108 -19.82 5.84 17.39
CA ASP A 108 -18.97 6.55 18.34
C ASP A 108 -17.58 5.92 18.33
N THR A 109 -16.62 6.57 17.67
CA THR A 109 -15.24 6.07 17.56
C THR A 109 -14.43 6.21 18.85
N THR A 110 -14.96 6.90 19.88
CA THR A 110 -14.34 6.93 21.22
C THR A 110 -14.36 5.56 21.89
N ILE A 111 -15.33 4.69 21.52
CA ILE A 111 -15.41 3.29 21.97
C ILE A 111 -14.12 2.53 21.64
N LEU A 112 -13.48 2.84 20.52
CA LEU A 112 -12.23 2.22 20.11
C LEU A 112 -10.98 2.95 20.63
N GLY A 113 -11.15 4.00 21.44
CA GLY A 113 -10.07 4.77 22.04
C GLY A 113 -9.62 6.00 21.25
N LEU A 114 -10.41 6.46 20.26
CA LEU A 114 -10.16 7.72 19.57
C LEU A 114 -10.55 8.90 20.49
N ASP A 115 -9.84 10.03 20.39
CA ASP A 115 -10.17 11.22 21.18
C ASP A 115 -11.50 11.87 20.74
N ASP A 116 -12.21 12.52 21.66
CA ASP A 116 -13.53 13.12 21.43
C ASP A 116 -13.56 14.12 20.25
N GLU A 117 -12.44 14.83 20.01
CA GLU A 117 -12.35 15.81 18.94
C GLU A 117 -12.29 15.13 17.58
N LYS A 118 -11.32 14.21 17.39
CA LYS A 118 -11.23 13.39 16.18
C LYS A 118 -12.44 12.51 15.96
N ALA A 119 -13.07 12.01 17.03
CA ALA A 119 -14.24 11.15 16.92
C ALA A 119 -15.43 11.87 16.27
N ARG A 120 -15.61 13.16 16.59
CA ARG A 120 -16.62 13.99 15.93
C ARG A 120 -16.32 14.24 14.45
N GLU A 121 -15.05 14.36 14.08
CA GLU A 121 -14.63 14.56 12.69
C GLU A 121 -14.65 13.27 11.87
N LYS A 122 -14.43 12.13 12.54
CA LYS A 122 -14.33 10.80 11.95
C LYS A 122 -15.34 9.83 12.57
N PRO A 123 -16.66 10.02 12.32
CA PRO A 123 -17.71 9.21 12.92
C PRO A 123 -17.93 7.87 12.19
N TYR A 124 -17.00 7.44 11.34
CA TYR A 124 -17.07 6.19 10.59
C TYR A 124 -15.83 5.34 10.84
N ILE A 125 -15.98 4.03 10.73
CA ILE A 125 -14.86 3.09 10.72
C ILE A 125 -14.94 2.23 9.46
N ALA A 126 -13.83 2.16 8.74
CA ALA A 126 -13.68 1.35 7.54
C ALA A 126 -12.73 0.18 7.78
N SER A 127 -13.00 -0.96 7.13
CA SER A 127 -12.06 -2.09 7.12
C SER A 127 -10.83 -1.74 6.29
N MET A 128 -9.64 -1.98 6.85
CA MET A 128 -8.36 -1.80 6.14
C MET A 128 -7.97 -3.02 5.28
N GLY A 129 -8.79 -4.06 5.24
CA GLY A 129 -8.42 -5.32 4.58
C GLY A 129 -7.34 -6.12 5.33
N ILE A 130 -7.21 -5.89 6.64
CA ILE A 130 -6.20 -6.50 7.52
C ILE A 130 -6.93 -7.23 8.65
N TYR A 131 -6.63 -8.52 8.81
CA TYR A 131 -7.37 -9.41 9.71
C TYR A 131 -6.44 -10.29 10.53
N VAL A 132 -6.76 -10.51 11.81
CA VAL A 132 -6.28 -11.66 12.58
C VAL A 132 -7.42 -12.66 12.68
N VAL A 133 -7.18 -13.91 12.30
CA VAL A 133 -8.19 -14.96 12.32
C VAL A 133 -7.65 -16.17 13.07
N SER A 134 -8.39 -16.64 14.06
CA SER A 134 -8.04 -17.89 14.76
C SER A 134 -7.96 -19.07 13.78
N LYS A 135 -6.96 -19.95 13.95
CA LYS A 135 -6.67 -21.02 12.98
C LYS A 135 -7.89 -21.88 12.65
N ASP A 136 -8.58 -22.39 13.67
CA ASP A 136 -9.74 -23.28 13.49
C ASP A 136 -10.94 -22.55 12.89
N VAL A 137 -11.08 -21.26 13.22
CA VAL A 137 -12.10 -20.37 12.63
C VAL A 137 -11.87 -20.21 11.13
N MET A 138 -10.62 -19.97 10.70
CA MET A 138 -10.27 -19.88 9.28
C MET A 138 -10.64 -21.16 8.53
N LEU A 139 -10.28 -22.33 9.08
CA LEU A 139 -10.58 -23.62 8.47
C LEU A 139 -12.08 -23.86 8.35
N ASN A 140 -12.84 -23.60 9.42
CA ASN A 140 -14.28 -23.76 9.43
C ASN A 140 -14.98 -22.84 8.42
N LEU A 141 -14.58 -21.56 8.40
CA LEU A 141 -15.18 -20.56 7.52
C LEU A 141 -14.99 -20.91 6.05
N LEU A 142 -13.76 -21.22 5.62
CA LEU A 142 -13.46 -21.40 4.20
C LEU A 142 -13.80 -22.79 3.65
N ARG A 143 -13.85 -23.83 4.50
CA ARG A 143 -14.19 -25.21 4.06
C ARG A 143 -15.66 -25.55 4.24
N GLU A 144 -16.28 -25.12 5.34
CA GLU A 144 -17.59 -25.61 5.74
C GLU A 144 -18.68 -24.55 5.61
N ARG A 145 -18.47 -23.35 6.19
CA ARG A 145 -19.50 -22.32 6.27
C ARG A 145 -19.69 -21.57 4.96
N PHE A 146 -18.58 -21.18 4.33
CA PHE A 146 -18.54 -20.35 3.13
C PHE A 146 -17.60 -20.94 2.06
N PRO A 147 -17.82 -22.20 1.62
CA PRO A 147 -16.95 -22.87 0.64
C PRO A 147 -16.94 -22.22 -0.74
N ALA A 148 -17.97 -21.41 -1.05
CA ALA A 148 -18.14 -20.73 -2.33
C ALA A 148 -17.83 -19.22 -2.28
N ALA A 149 -17.41 -18.69 -1.12
CA ALA A 149 -17.05 -17.28 -1.02
C ALA A 149 -15.80 -16.97 -1.86
N ASN A 150 -15.82 -15.89 -2.62
CA ASN A 150 -14.70 -15.42 -3.41
C ASN A 150 -13.93 -14.31 -2.70
N ASP A 151 -14.58 -13.51 -1.84
CA ASP A 151 -13.95 -12.36 -1.20
C ASP A 151 -14.02 -12.40 0.34
N PHE A 152 -12.90 -12.10 1.00
CA PHE A 152 -12.86 -12.03 2.46
C PHE A 152 -13.70 -10.88 2.99
N GLY A 153 -13.42 -9.66 2.54
CA GLY A 153 -13.94 -8.43 3.15
C GLY A 153 -15.45 -8.27 2.97
N SER A 154 -15.96 -8.64 1.80
CA SER A 154 -17.36 -8.44 1.42
C SER A 154 -18.25 -9.67 1.63
N GLU A 155 -17.68 -10.88 1.76
CA GLU A 155 -18.48 -12.11 1.94
C GLU A 155 -18.12 -12.86 3.22
N VAL A 156 -16.85 -13.22 3.45
CA VAL A 156 -16.46 -14.05 4.61
C VAL A 156 -16.63 -13.30 5.93
N ILE A 157 -16.15 -12.06 6.05
CA ILE A 157 -16.24 -11.30 7.31
C ILE A 157 -17.69 -10.94 7.65
N PRO A 158 -18.52 -10.41 6.72
CA PRO A 158 -19.94 -10.19 6.99
C PRO A 158 -20.67 -11.50 7.30
N GLY A 159 -20.34 -12.59 6.58
CA GLY A 159 -20.89 -13.92 6.83
C GLY A 159 -20.56 -14.45 8.24
N ALA A 160 -19.30 -14.33 8.67
CA ALA A 160 -18.84 -14.69 10.01
C ALA A 160 -19.60 -13.93 11.11
N THR A 161 -19.83 -12.63 10.89
CA THR A 161 -20.62 -11.79 11.79
C THR A 161 -22.08 -12.25 11.86
N SER A 162 -22.68 -12.60 10.72
CA SER A 162 -24.07 -13.05 10.61
C SER A 162 -24.37 -14.36 11.34
N ILE A 163 -23.38 -15.25 11.44
CA ILE A 163 -23.49 -16.53 12.16
C ILE A 163 -23.09 -16.42 13.64
N GLY A 164 -22.86 -15.20 14.14
CA GLY A 164 -22.65 -14.94 15.56
C GLY A 164 -21.22 -15.12 16.07
N LEU A 165 -20.21 -15.23 15.19
CA LEU A 165 -18.81 -15.22 15.62
C LEU A 165 -18.43 -13.88 16.27
N ARG A 166 -17.42 -13.91 17.14
CA ARG A 166 -16.86 -12.74 17.81
C ARG A 166 -15.89 -12.04 16.88
N VAL A 167 -16.45 -11.18 16.03
CA VAL A 167 -15.69 -10.29 15.14
C VAL A 167 -15.46 -8.97 15.86
N LYS A 168 -14.20 -8.61 16.15
CA LYS A 168 -13.83 -7.39 16.88
C LYS A 168 -13.17 -6.37 15.97
N ALA A 169 -13.43 -5.08 16.20
CA ALA A 169 -12.68 -4.01 15.56
C ALA A 169 -11.42 -3.69 16.39
N TYR A 170 -10.34 -3.33 15.71
CA TYR A 170 -9.13 -2.80 16.32
C TYR A 170 -8.78 -1.46 15.66
N LEU A 171 -8.69 -0.40 16.46
CA LEU A 171 -8.41 0.95 15.97
C LEU A 171 -6.99 1.05 15.39
N PHE A 172 -6.89 1.60 14.18
CA PHE A 172 -5.65 2.09 13.62
C PHE A 172 -5.74 3.61 13.43
N ASP A 173 -4.91 4.37 14.15
CA ASP A 173 -4.84 5.84 14.10
C ASP A 173 -3.44 6.31 13.68
N ASP A 174 -3.05 5.96 12.45
CA ASP A 174 -1.82 6.45 11.82
C ASP A 174 -2.00 6.53 10.29
N TYR A 175 -0.95 6.90 9.55
CA TYR A 175 -0.98 6.98 8.10
C TYR A 175 -1.31 5.63 7.46
N TRP A 176 -2.33 5.64 6.61
CA TRP A 176 -2.69 4.54 5.73
C TRP A 176 -3.23 5.13 4.43
N GLU A 177 -2.75 4.62 3.31
CA GLU A 177 -3.30 4.92 2.00
C GLU A 177 -3.40 3.66 1.14
N ASP A 178 -4.53 3.54 0.44
CA ASP A 178 -4.77 2.54 -0.60
C ASP A 178 -4.14 3.02 -1.90
N ILE A 179 -3.07 2.35 -2.34
CA ILE A 179 -2.31 2.71 -3.56
C ILE A 179 -2.68 1.81 -4.75
N GLY A 180 -3.84 1.15 -4.71
CA GLY A 180 -4.35 0.27 -5.78
C GLY A 180 -4.83 1.01 -7.04
N THR A 181 -5.09 2.32 -6.95
CA THR A 181 -5.40 3.16 -8.12
C THR A 181 -4.20 3.98 -8.56
N ILE A 182 -4.12 4.30 -9.85
CA ILE A 182 -2.95 5.02 -10.37
C ILE A 182 -2.81 6.43 -9.78
N GLU A 183 -3.92 7.14 -9.59
CA GLU A 183 -3.89 8.47 -8.99
C GLU A 183 -3.42 8.42 -7.52
N ALA A 184 -3.92 7.45 -6.74
CA ALA A 184 -3.47 7.26 -5.37
C ALA A 184 -2.01 6.84 -5.30
N PHE A 185 -1.57 5.90 -6.15
CA PHE A 185 -0.18 5.49 -6.27
C PHE A 185 0.74 6.68 -6.60
N TYR A 186 0.36 7.50 -7.58
CA TYR A 186 1.10 8.71 -7.96
C TYR A 186 1.21 9.70 -6.80
N ASN A 187 0.08 10.02 -6.16
CA ASN A 187 0.03 10.99 -5.06
C ASN A 187 0.81 10.51 -3.83
N ALA A 188 0.68 9.23 -3.46
CA ALA A 188 1.40 8.65 -2.33
C ALA A 188 2.91 8.64 -2.57
N ASN A 189 3.37 8.32 -3.78
CA ASN A 189 4.78 8.38 -4.13
C ASN A 189 5.33 9.81 -4.07
N LEU A 190 4.66 10.78 -4.69
CA LEU A 190 5.12 12.19 -4.61
C LEU A 190 4.99 12.77 -3.21
N GLY A 191 4.08 12.26 -2.38
CA GLY A 191 3.87 12.69 -1.00
C GLY A 191 5.11 12.59 -0.12
N ILE A 192 6.08 11.75 -0.46
CA ILE A 192 7.37 11.66 0.27
C ILE A 192 8.25 12.91 0.11
N THR A 193 7.94 13.76 -0.87
CA THR A 193 8.65 15.03 -1.11
C THR A 193 8.13 16.18 -0.24
N LYS A 194 7.01 15.97 0.47
CA LYS A 194 6.33 16.98 1.27
C LYS A 194 7.21 17.50 2.41
N LYS A 195 7.10 18.80 2.68
CA LYS A 195 7.81 19.52 3.74
C LYS A 195 6.84 19.95 4.85
N PRO A 196 7.31 20.09 6.12
CA PRO A 196 8.66 19.78 6.60
C PRO A 196 8.89 18.27 6.81
N VAL A 197 7.82 17.48 6.82
CA VAL A 197 7.86 16.03 6.99
C VAL A 197 6.91 15.39 5.96
N PRO A 198 7.27 14.22 5.41
CA PRO A 198 6.36 13.45 4.58
C PRO A 198 5.25 12.81 5.42
N ASP A 199 4.10 12.55 4.81
CA ASP A 199 2.99 11.87 5.49
C ASP A 199 3.34 10.42 5.83
N PHE A 200 4.23 9.81 5.04
CA PHE A 200 4.82 8.50 5.32
C PHE A 200 6.34 8.52 5.11
N SER A 201 7.09 7.94 6.05
CA SER A 201 8.53 7.74 5.93
C SER A 201 8.86 6.26 5.83
N PHE A 202 9.48 5.85 4.72
CA PHE A 202 10.02 4.50 4.54
C PHE A 202 11.15 4.19 5.54
N TYR A 203 11.91 5.21 5.93
CA TYR A 203 12.89 5.10 7.00
C TYR A 203 12.22 5.30 8.36
N ASP A 204 12.45 4.36 9.25
CA ASP A 204 12.19 4.51 10.68
C ASP A 204 13.30 3.78 11.43
N ARG A 205 13.69 4.30 12.60
CA ARG A 205 14.83 3.75 13.36
C ARG A 205 14.52 2.36 13.91
N SER A 206 13.28 2.10 14.29
CA SER A 206 12.86 0.88 14.97
C SER A 206 12.24 -0.13 14.01
N ALA A 207 11.49 0.34 13.00
CA ALA A 207 10.76 -0.47 12.03
C ALA A 207 10.92 0.08 10.60
N PRO A 208 12.13 0.05 10.02
CA PRO A 208 12.36 0.51 8.65
C PRO A 208 11.65 -0.40 7.63
N ILE A 209 11.29 0.16 6.47
CA ILE A 209 10.86 -0.64 5.33
C ILE A 209 12.11 -1.19 4.64
N TYR A 210 12.25 -2.52 4.66
CA TYR A 210 13.37 -3.20 4.02
C TYR A 210 13.16 -3.34 2.51
N THR A 211 14.27 -3.43 1.78
CA THR A 211 14.31 -3.78 0.36
C THR A 211 15.61 -4.54 0.06
N GLN A 212 15.77 -5.04 -1.17
CA GLN A 212 16.96 -5.75 -1.60
C GLN A 212 18.23 -4.87 -1.45
N PRO A 213 19.32 -5.35 -0.82
CA PRO A 213 20.63 -4.69 -0.88
C PRO A 213 21.21 -4.78 -2.29
N ARG A 214 21.37 -3.64 -2.98
CA ARG A 214 21.79 -3.60 -4.40
C ARG A 214 23.25 -3.19 -4.62
N TYR A 215 23.91 -2.65 -3.60
CA TYR A 215 25.30 -2.16 -3.67
C TYR A 215 25.56 -1.20 -4.84
N LEU A 216 24.55 -0.39 -5.19
CA LEU A 216 24.68 0.63 -6.22
C LEU A 216 25.61 1.76 -5.75
N PRO A 217 26.32 2.43 -6.68
CA PRO A 217 27.13 3.57 -6.31
C PRO A 217 26.26 4.72 -5.81
N PRO A 218 26.86 5.73 -5.13
CA PRO A 218 26.18 6.99 -4.90
C PRO A 218 25.69 7.61 -6.22
N SER A 219 24.56 8.30 -6.16
CA SER A 219 24.02 9.04 -7.31
C SER A 219 24.99 10.15 -7.75
N LYS A 220 25.24 10.24 -9.05
CA LYS A 220 26.16 11.19 -9.67
C LYS A 220 25.37 12.29 -10.38
N MET A 221 25.68 13.54 -10.05
CA MET A 221 25.07 14.73 -10.64
C MET A 221 26.15 15.60 -11.27
N LEU A 222 25.92 16.04 -12.51
CA LEU A 222 26.82 16.97 -13.20
C LEU A 222 26.48 18.43 -12.86
N ASP A 223 25.24 18.85 -13.14
CA ASP A 223 24.75 20.21 -12.91
C ASP A 223 23.21 20.22 -12.82
N ALA A 224 22.67 19.87 -11.66
CA ALA A 224 21.23 19.67 -11.50
C ALA A 224 20.63 20.70 -10.54
N ASP A 225 19.58 21.39 -11.00
CA ASP A 225 18.71 22.21 -10.15
C ASP A 225 17.55 21.33 -9.64
N ILE A 226 17.60 20.97 -8.35
CA ILE A 226 16.70 20.00 -7.73
C ILE A 226 15.92 20.67 -6.61
N THR A 227 14.60 20.67 -6.71
CA THR A 227 13.68 21.28 -5.73
C THR A 227 12.54 20.33 -5.40
N ASP A 228 12.20 20.21 -4.10
CA ASP A 228 11.08 19.38 -3.62
C ASP A 228 11.11 17.93 -4.15
N SER A 229 12.29 17.31 -4.18
CA SER A 229 12.49 16.03 -4.86
C SER A 229 13.27 15.02 -4.03
N VAL A 230 13.06 13.73 -4.32
CA VAL A 230 13.81 12.61 -3.75
C VAL A 230 14.59 11.90 -4.85
N ILE A 231 15.86 11.59 -4.57
CA ILE A 231 16.77 10.91 -5.49
C ILE A 231 17.16 9.54 -4.91
N GLY A 232 16.86 8.48 -5.66
CA GLY A 232 17.19 7.11 -5.32
C GLY A 232 18.66 6.75 -5.59
N GLU A 233 18.99 5.47 -5.44
CA GLU A 233 20.34 4.94 -5.54
C GLU A 233 20.90 4.97 -6.98
N GLY A 234 22.19 5.30 -7.13
CA GLY A 234 22.93 5.11 -8.39
C GLY A 234 22.42 5.88 -9.61
N CYS A 235 21.76 7.02 -9.44
CA CYS A 235 21.29 7.83 -10.56
C CYS A 235 22.47 8.48 -11.31
N VAL A 236 22.31 8.69 -12.62
CA VAL A 236 23.24 9.43 -13.49
C VAL A 236 22.51 10.63 -14.08
N ILE A 237 22.73 11.79 -13.48
CA ILE A 237 21.99 13.01 -13.74
C ILE A 237 22.94 14.04 -14.38
N LYS A 238 22.61 14.51 -15.58
CA LYS A 238 23.40 15.50 -16.33
C LYS A 238 22.99 16.93 -15.94
N SER A 239 23.13 17.87 -16.88
CA SER A 239 22.68 19.25 -16.71
C SER A 239 21.16 19.31 -16.85
N CYS A 240 20.37 19.46 -15.79
CA CYS A 240 18.90 19.37 -15.88
C CYS A 240 18.16 20.06 -14.74
N LYS A 241 16.82 20.15 -14.85
CA LYS A 241 15.92 20.66 -13.80
C LYS A 241 14.98 19.58 -13.32
N ILE A 242 14.87 19.40 -12.01
CA ILE A 242 14.00 18.41 -11.36
C ILE A 242 13.20 19.13 -10.26
N HIS A 243 11.89 19.12 -10.38
CA HIS A 243 10.98 19.77 -9.46
C HIS A 243 9.87 18.81 -9.02
N HIS A 244 9.58 18.74 -7.72
CA HIS A 244 8.44 18.01 -7.16
C HIS A 244 8.31 16.57 -7.72
N SER A 245 9.42 15.83 -7.68
CA SER A 245 9.57 14.57 -8.40
C SER A 245 10.32 13.52 -7.58
N VAL A 246 10.02 12.25 -7.83
CA VAL A 246 10.73 11.10 -7.25
C VAL A 246 11.53 10.41 -8.35
N ILE A 247 12.85 10.37 -8.18
CA ILE A 247 13.78 9.80 -9.16
C ILE A 247 14.26 8.44 -8.65
N GLY A 248 13.73 7.37 -9.23
CA GLY A 248 14.02 6.00 -8.89
C GLY A 248 15.45 5.58 -9.22
N LEU A 249 15.85 4.43 -8.66
CA LEU A 249 17.20 3.89 -8.78
C LEU A 249 17.68 3.77 -10.24
N ARG A 250 18.98 4.00 -10.46
CA ARG A 250 19.67 3.91 -11.76
C ARG A 250 19.12 4.84 -12.86
N SER A 251 18.28 5.82 -12.52
CA SER A 251 17.73 6.75 -13.51
C SER A 251 18.86 7.47 -14.26
N CYS A 252 18.74 7.52 -15.58
CA CYS A 252 19.60 8.30 -16.46
C CYS A 252 18.82 9.51 -16.98
N ILE A 253 19.27 10.71 -16.66
CA ILE A 253 18.64 11.97 -17.10
C ILE A 253 19.65 12.77 -17.89
N SER A 254 19.36 13.01 -19.17
CA SER A 254 20.25 13.68 -20.13
C SER A 254 20.18 15.21 -20.03
N GLU A 255 21.03 15.87 -20.79
CA GLU A 255 21.20 17.32 -20.76
C GLU A 255 19.91 18.09 -21.12
N GLU A 256 19.71 19.22 -20.47
CA GLU A 256 18.58 20.16 -20.63
C GLU A 256 17.19 19.53 -20.42
N ALA A 257 17.12 18.35 -19.78
CA ALA A 257 15.85 17.75 -19.41
C ALA A 257 15.16 18.56 -18.29
N ILE A 258 13.83 18.62 -18.35
CA ILE A 258 12.98 19.25 -17.33
C ILE A 258 12.00 18.18 -16.83
N ILE A 259 12.03 17.90 -15.53
CA ILE A 259 11.18 16.91 -14.87
C ILE A 259 10.36 17.64 -13.80
N GLU A 260 9.04 17.59 -13.91
CA GLU A 260 8.11 18.27 -13.01
C GLU A 260 7.00 17.30 -12.58
N ASP A 261 6.65 17.25 -11.30
CA ASP A 261 5.51 16.46 -10.83
C ASP A 261 5.57 14.99 -11.32
N THR A 262 6.74 14.35 -11.31
CA THR A 262 6.92 13.07 -12.01
C THR A 262 7.53 12.01 -11.10
N LEU A 263 6.99 10.79 -11.20
CA LEU A 263 7.59 9.58 -10.66
C LEU A 263 8.37 8.87 -11.77
N LEU A 264 9.70 8.85 -11.65
CA LEU A 264 10.55 8.02 -12.50
C LEU A 264 10.85 6.73 -11.73
N MET A 265 10.40 5.57 -12.22
CA MET A 265 10.69 4.30 -11.54
C MET A 265 12.16 3.88 -11.67
N GLY A 266 12.85 4.37 -12.71
CA GLY A 266 14.28 4.17 -12.92
C GLY A 266 14.59 2.99 -13.85
N ALA A 267 15.63 2.22 -13.53
CA ALA A 267 16.06 1.11 -14.37
C ALA A 267 16.56 -0.10 -13.57
N ASP A 268 16.36 -1.28 -14.12
CA ASP A 268 16.82 -2.54 -13.52
C ASP A 268 18.33 -2.76 -13.73
N TYR A 269 18.91 -2.16 -14.76
CA TYR A 269 20.32 -2.26 -15.12
C TYR A 269 20.85 -0.96 -15.76
N TYR A 270 22.17 -0.85 -15.88
CA TYR A 270 22.83 0.23 -16.63
C TYR A 270 23.18 -0.23 -18.04
N GLU A 271 23.09 0.69 -19.00
CA GLU A 271 23.68 0.51 -20.34
C GLU A 271 25.07 1.14 -20.39
N THR A 272 26.05 0.38 -20.87
CA THR A 272 27.42 0.86 -21.05
C THR A 272 27.51 1.85 -22.20
N ASP A 273 28.59 2.62 -22.28
CA ASP A 273 28.81 3.53 -23.40
C ASP A 273 28.85 2.80 -24.74
N ALA A 274 29.38 1.57 -24.78
CA ALA A 274 29.38 0.74 -25.97
C ALA A 274 27.96 0.34 -26.41
N ASP A 275 27.09 0.00 -25.45
CA ASP A 275 25.68 -0.34 -25.73
C ASP A 275 24.95 0.87 -26.33
N ARG A 276 25.15 2.06 -25.75
CA ARG A 276 24.53 3.30 -26.22
C ARG A 276 24.94 3.63 -27.65
N ILE A 277 26.23 3.54 -27.97
CA ILE A 277 26.75 3.76 -29.34
C ILE A 277 26.09 2.79 -30.33
N LEU A 278 25.97 1.52 -29.95
CA LEU A 278 25.38 0.49 -30.79
C LEU A 278 23.86 0.68 -30.99
N LEU A 279 23.15 1.14 -29.95
CA LEU A 279 21.73 1.48 -30.02
C LEU A 279 21.48 2.63 -31.00
N TYR A 280 22.25 3.72 -30.89
CA TYR A 280 22.16 4.85 -31.80
C TYR A 280 22.46 4.44 -33.25
N ALA A 281 23.48 3.62 -33.47
CA ALA A 281 23.81 3.11 -34.80
C ALA A 281 22.68 2.28 -35.44
N LYS A 282 21.82 1.67 -34.62
CA LYS A 282 20.64 0.89 -35.04
C LYS A 282 19.35 1.72 -35.09
N GLY A 283 19.41 3.03 -34.85
CA GLY A 283 18.23 3.90 -34.79
C GLY A 283 17.34 3.65 -33.56
N SER A 284 17.88 3.04 -32.51
CA SER A 284 17.21 2.84 -31.22
C SER A 284 17.69 3.88 -30.20
N LEU A 285 16.97 3.99 -29.08
CA LEU A 285 17.21 4.97 -28.03
C LEU A 285 17.75 4.27 -26.77
N PRO A 286 18.70 4.88 -26.04
CA PRO A 286 19.13 4.36 -24.75
C PRO A 286 18.04 4.50 -23.67
N ILE A 287 18.21 3.79 -22.55
CA ILE A 287 17.35 3.90 -21.36
C ILE A 287 17.53 5.27 -20.72
N GLY A 288 16.41 5.84 -20.27
CA GLY A 288 16.36 7.09 -19.51
C GLY A 288 15.65 8.22 -20.25
N ILE A 289 15.83 9.43 -19.73
CA ILE A 289 15.26 10.66 -20.28
C ILE A 289 16.26 11.29 -21.24
N GLY A 290 15.88 11.41 -22.52
CA GLY A 290 16.66 12.05 -23.57
C GLY A 290 16.82 13.55 -23.40
N LYS A 291 17.65 14.15 -24.25
CA LYS A 291 18.06 15.55 -24.16
C LYS A 291 16.90 16.50 -24.45
N ASN A 292 16.87 17.65 -23.80
CA ASN A 292 15.85 18.70 -24.00
C ASN A 292 14.40 18.19 -23.83
N SER A 293 14.20 17.07 -23.13
CA SER A 293 12.88 16.49 -22.93
C SER A 293 12.19 17.13 -21.72
N HIS A 294 10.89 17.39 -21.84
CA HIS A 294 10.07 17.96 -20.76
C HIS A 294 9.04 16.93 -20.34
N ILE A 295 9.22 16.38 -19.15
CA ILE A 295 8.34 15.37 -18.55
C ILE A 295 7.60 16.02 -17.40
N LYS A 296 6.28 16.10 -17.53
CA LYS A 296 5.41 16.71 -16.53
C LYS A 296 4.24 15.81 -16.17
N ARG A 297 3.97 15.66 -14.87
CA ARG A 297 2.81 14.93 -14.33
C ARG A 297 2.71 13.54 -14.94
N ALA A 298 3.74 12.73 -14.78
CA ALA A 298 3.80 11.40 -15.39
C ALA A 298 4.35 10.34 -14.43
N ILE A 299 4.09 9.07 -14.78
CA ILE A 299 4.80 7.92 -14.22
C ILE A 299 5.58 7.30 -15.38
N ILE A 300 6.91 7.29 -15.26
CA ILE A 300 7.81 6.68 -16.24
C ILE A 300 8.25 5.33 -15.66
N ASP A 301 7.79 4.23 -16.25
CA ASP A 301 8.10 2.89 -15.77
C ASP A 301 9.55 2.51 -16.07
N LYS A 302 9.97 1.38 -15.54
CA LYS A 302 11.33 0.89 -15.57
C LYS A 302 11.83 0.71 -17.00
N ASN A 303 13.09 1.08 -17.20
CA ASN A 303 13.81 0.87 -18.46
C ASN A 303 13.18 1.59 -19.66
N ALA A 304 12.31 2.58 -19.43
CA ALA A 304 11.76 3.41 -20.49
C ALA A 304 12.87 4.11 -21.29
N ARG A 305 12.65 4.25 -22.60
CA ARG A 305 13.60 4.82 -23.56
C ARG A 305 12.99 6.09 -24.16
N ILE A 306 13.13 7.20 -23.44
CA ILE A 306 12.56 8.48 -23.87
C ILE A 306 13.57 9.21 -24.74
N GLY A 307 13.18 9.51 -25.99
CA GLY A 307 14.04 10.18 -26.95
C GLY A 307 14.32 11.64 -26.62
N ASP A 308 15.15 12.28 -27.45
CA ASP A 308 15.46 13.69 -27.35
C ASP A 308 14.24 14.55 -27.79
N ASN A 309 14.05 15.70 -27.12
CA ASN A 309 13.00 16.68 -27.37
C ASN A 309 11.57 16.17 -27.14
N VAL A 310 11.40 15.09 -26.39
CA VAL A 310 10.08 14.54 -26.06
C VAL A 310 9.39 15.45 -25.05
N LYS A 311 8.10 15.72 -25.28
CA LYS A 311 7.27 16.52 -24.36
C LYS A 311 6.07 15.71 -23.90
N VAL A 312 5.96 15.53 -22.58
CA VAL A 312 4.87 14.83 -21.90
C VAL A 312 4.20 15.85 -20.97
N GLY A 313 2.91 16.13 -21.20
CA GLY A 313 2.17 17.19 -20.49
C GLY A 313 0.82 16.79 -19.93
N TYR A 314 0.47 15.50 -19.98
CA TYR A 314 -0.70 14.91 -19.34
C TYR A 314 -0.23 13.66 -18.58
N LEU A 315 -1.05 13.16 -17.65
CA LEU A 315 -0.81 11.89 -16.97
C LEU A 315 -0.78 10.77 -18.04
N ILE A 316 0.43 10.45 -18.50
CA ILE A 316 0.72 9.49 -19.56
C ILE A 316 1.64 8.44 -18.95
N TYR A 317 1.30 7.18 -19.20
CA TYR A 317 2.03 6.01 -18.74
C TYR A 317 2.86 5.48 -19.91
N PHE A 318 4.15 5.25 -19.67
CA PHE A 318 5.08 4.64 -20.61
C PHE A 318 5.74 3.43 -19.98
#